data_AF-A0A4V3JRQ8-F1
#
_entry.id   AF-A0A4V3JRQ8-F1
#
_cell.length_a   1.000
_cell.length_b   1.000
_cell.length_c   1.000
_cell.angle_alpha   90.00
_cell.angle_beta   90.00
_cell.angle_gamma   90.00
#
_symmetry.space_group_name_H-M   'P 1'
#
loop_
_entity.id
_entity.type
_entity.pdbx_description
1 polymer ?
#
loop_
_entity_poly.entity_id
_entity_poly.type
_entity_poly.pdbx_seq_one_letter_code
_entity_poly.pdbx_strand_id
1 'polypeptide(L)'
;MQFQDAIKVCFQKYVDFNGTAKRPEFWYFFLFVFVVSMVLNQVHQVAGGVFSLAILLPSLAVGARRLHDTGKSGWWQLIALTGIGYFVLLFFWSQEGK
;
A
#
# COMPACT_ATOMS: atom_id res chain seq x y z
N MET A 1 -16.60 -3.61 -3.92
CA MET A 1 -16.37 -2.99 -2.59
C MET A 1 -16.37 -1.49 -2.78
N GLN A 2 -17.08 -0.75 -1.92
CA GLN A 2 -17.05 0.72 -1.97
C GLN A 2 -15.69 1.23 -1.49
N PHE A 3 -15.21 2.32 -2.08
CA PHE A 3 -13.94 2.98 -1.76
C PHE A 3 -13.76 3.24 -0.25
N GLN A 4 -14.84 3.61 0.43
CA GLN A 4 -14.84 3.91 1.87
C GLN A 4 -14.58 2.67 2.74
N ASP A 5 -15.05 1.50 2.33
CA ASP A 5 -14.85 0.26 3.08
C ASP A 5 -13.38 -0.17 3.02
N ALA A 6 -12.71 0.02 1.87
CA ALA A 6 -11.29 -0.28 1.71
C ALA A 6 -10.41 0.58 2.63
N ILE A 7 -10.76 1.87 2.79
CA ILE A 7 -10.07 2.78 3.70
C ILE A 7 -10.30 2.34 5.15
N LYS A 8 -11.54 2.07 5.55
CA LYS A 8 -11.86 1.63 6.92
C LYS A 8 -11.14 0.33 7.29
N VAL A 9 -11.10 -0.65 6.39
CA VAL A 9 -10.41 -1.93 6.62
C VAL A 9 -8.89 -1.73 6.73
N CYS A 10 -8.29 -0.84 5.94
CA CYS A 10 -6.86 -0.52 6.07
C CYS A 10 -6.55 0.17 7.40
N PHE A 11 -7.38 1.11 7.84
CA PHE A 11 -7.21 1.75 9.14
C PHE A 11 -7.48 0.81 10.32
N GLN A 12 -8.41 -0.14 10.18
CA GLN A 12 -8.66 -1.18 11.19
C GLN A 12 -7.54 -2.22 11.23
N LYS A 13 -6.97 -2.60 10.09
CA LYS A 13 -5.87 -3.56 9.98
C LYS A 13 -4.54 -2.85 9.76
N TYR A 14 -4.22 -1.88 10.63
CA TYR A 14 -3.08 -0.98 10.49
C TYR A 14 -1.72 -1.69 10.50
N VAL A 15 -1.58 -2.73 11.34
CA VAL A 15 -0.33 -3.49 11.55
C VAL A 15 -0.56 -5.01 11.46
N ASP A 16 -1.65 -5.42 10.82
CA ASP A 16 -1.91 -6.85 10.65
C ASP A 16 -1.13 -7.35 9.41
N PHE A 17 -0.05 -8.11 9.58
CA PHE A 17 0.68 -8.65 8.43
C PHE A 17 0.09 -9.98 7.92
N ASN A 18 -0.99 -10.44 8.56
CA ASN A 18 -1.53 -11.76 8.34
C ASN A 18 -2.84 -11.69 7.53
N GLY A 19 -2.92 -12.54 6.51
CA GLY A 19 -4.08 -12.65 5.62
C GLY A 19 -3.89 -12.03 4.24
N THR A 20 -4.98 -12.06 3.47
CA THR A 20 -5.00 -11.77 2.03
C THR A 20 -5.67 -10.42 1.77
N ALA A 21 -5.25 -9.70 0.73
CA ALA A 21 -5.83 -8.41 0.36
C ALA A 21 -6.44 -8.49 -1.03
N LYS A 22 -7.73 -8.15 -1.17
CA LYS A 22 -8.40 -8.21 -2.48
C LYS A 22 -7.81 -7.13 -3.39
N ARG A 23 -7.68 -7.43 -4.70
CA ARG A 23 -7.13 -6.49 -5.69
C ARG A 23 -7.67 -5.06 -5.62
N PRO A 24 -9.01 -4.84 -5.56
CA PRO A 24 -9.53 -3.49 -5.49
C PRO A 24 -9.16 -2.77 -4.19
N GLU A 25 -8.99 -3.48 -3.05
CA GLU A 25 -8.57 -2.86 -1.79
C GLU A 25 -7.16 -2.26 -1.90
N PHE A 26 -6.23 -2.99 -2.53
CA PHE A 26 -4.88 -2.50 -2.80
C PHE A 26 -4.88 -1.25 -3.70
N TRP A 27 -5.58 -1.30 -4.83
CA TRP A 27 -5.58 -0.18 -5.79
C TRP A 27 -6.29 1.06 -5.26
N TYR A 28 -7.40 0.90 -4.52
CA TYR A 28 -8.06 2.05 -3.89
C TYR A 28 -7.21 2.69 -2.80
N PHE A 29 -6.50 1.88 -2.00
CA PHE A 29 -5.55 2.40 -1.03
C PHE A 29 -4.41 3.16 -1.71
N PHE A 30 -3.81 2.58 -2.76
CA PHE A 30 -2.74 3.22 -3.51
C PHE A 30 -3.19 4.57 -4.12
N LEU A 31 -4.37 4.61 -4.73
CA LEU A 31 -4.96 5.82 -5.30
C LEU A 31 -5.26 6.86 -4.22
N PHE A 32 -5.81 6.43 -3.07
CA PHE A 32 -6.04 7.31 -1.92
C PHE A 32 -4.73 7.95 -1.43
N VAL A 33 -3.68 7.14 -1.23
CA VAL A 33 -2.37 7.65 -0.81
C VAL A 33 -1.81 8.63 -1.83
N PHE A 34 -1.90 8.32 -3.12
CA PHE A 34 -1.42 9.20 -4.19
C PHE A 34 -2.13 10.56 -4.19
N VAL A 35 -3.46 10.57 -4.10
CA VAL A 35 -4.26 11.81 -4.08
C VAL A 35 -3.99 12.60 -2.81
N VAL A 36 -3.98 11.96 -1.65
CA VAL A 36 -3.76 12.63 -0.37
C VAL A 36 -2.33 13.19 -0.28
N SER A 37 -1.33 12.44 -0.76
CA SER A 37 0.04 12.93 -0.84
C SER A 37 0.19 14.14 -1.78
N MET A 38 -0.50 14.16 -2.93
CA MET A 38 -0.51 15.36 -3.79
C MET A 38 -1.10 16.57 -3.08
N VAL A 39 -2.27 16.41 -2.45
CA VAL A 39 -2.96 17.53 -1.78
C VAL A 39 -2.15 18.04 -0.58
N LEU A 40 -1.63 17.15 0.26
CA LEU A 40 -0.83 17.53 1.44
C LEU A 40 0.46 18.26 1.08
N ASN A 41 1.12 17.88 -0.03
CA ASN A 41 2.32 18.57 -0.50
C ASN A 41 2.04 20.02 -0.91
N GLN A 42 0.84 20.31 -1.42
CA GLN A 42 0.45 21.68 -1.79
C GLN A 42 0.04 22.54 -0.58
N VAL A 43 -0.39 21.94 0.53
CA VAL A 43 -0.91 22.65 1.70
C VAL A 43 0.19 22.93 2.72
N HIS A 44 0.92 21.90 3.17
CA HIS A 44 1.95 22.04 4.21
C HIS A 44 2.94 20.89 4.18
N GLN A 45 4.22 21.17 3.86
CA GLN A 45 5.29 20.17 3.75
C GLN A 45 5.43 19.30 5.02
N VAL A 46 5.34 19.91 6.21
CA VAL A 46 5.45 19.17 7.48
C VAL A 46 4.28 18.21 7.70
N ALA A 47 3.06 18.60 7.32
CA ALA A 47 1.88 17.75 7.47
C ALA A 47 1.95 16.55 6.50
N GLY A 48 2.47 16.78 5.28
CA GLY A 48 2.76 15.70 4.33
C GLY A 48 3.76 14.67 4.88
N GLY A 49 4.80 15.13 5.58
CA GLY A 49 5.78 14.25 6.23
C GLY A 49 5.16 13.35 7.30
N VAL A 50 4.35 13.93 8.21
CA VAL A 50 3.68 13.16 9.28
C VAL A 50 2.69 12.15 8.70
N PHE A 51 1.93 12.54 7.67
CA PHE A 51 1.03 11.63 6.98
C PHE A 51 1.79 10.49 6.28
N SER A 52 2.91 10.79 5.63
CA SER A 52 3.76 9.77 5.00
C SER A 52 4.27 8.75 6.01
N LEU A 53 4.65 9.18 7.21
CA LEU A 53 5.05 8.30 8.31
C LEU A 53 3.89 7.44 8.81
N ALA A 54 2.70 8.05 8.99
CA ALA A 54 1.51 7.32 9.40
C ALA A 54 1.13 6.25 8.38
N ILE A 55 1.17 6.57 7.08
CA ILE A 55 0.74 5.67 6.01
C ILE A 55 1.80 4.62 5.62
N LEU A 56 3.06 4.83 6.02
CA LEU A 56 4.16 3.92 5.75
C LEU A 56 3.84 2.50 6.25
N LEU A 57 3.40 2.37 7.50
CA LEU A 57 3.05 1.08 8.11
C LEU A 57 1.93 0.33 7.36
N PRO A 58 0.74 0.92 7.13
CA PRO A 58 -0.32 0.24 6.39
C PRO A 58 0.08 -0.02 4.92
N SER A 59 0.89 0.83 4.30
CA SER A 59 1.38 0.58 2.92
C SER A 59 2.28 -0.66 2.84
N LEU A 60 3.15 -0.84 3.85
CA LEU A 60 3.97 -2.04 3.98
C LEU A 60 3.09 -3.25 4.29
N ALA A 61 2.18 -3.15 5.25
CA ALA A 61 1.29 -4.25 5.64
C ALA A 61 0.44 -4.75 4.47
N VAL A 62 -0.24 -3.85 3.73
CA VAL A 62 -1.08 -4.24 2.59
C VAL A 62 -0.23 -4.83 1.46
N GLY A 63 0.91 -4.22 1.14
CA GLY A 63 1.79 -4.76 0.10
C GLY A 63 2.39 -6.12 0.47
N ALA A 64 2.72 -6.35 1.75
CA ALA A 64 3.20 -7.63 2.25
C ALA A 64 2.12 -8.73 2.14
N ARG A 65 0.86 -8.44 2.52
CA ARG A 65 -0.28 -9.36 2.33
C ARG A 65 -0.45 -9.75 0.87
N ARG A 66 -0.39 -8.76 -0.02
CA ARG A 66 -0.55 -8.96 -1.47
C ARG A 66 0.60 -9.77 -2.10
N LEU A 67 1.82 -9.63 -1.59
CA LEU A 67 2.93 -10.50 -2.01
C LEU A 67 2.76 -11.92 -1.50
N HIS A 68 2.26 -12.07 -0.27
CA HIS A 68 1.93 -13.38 0.30
C HIS A 68 0.91 -14.12 -0.58
N ASP A 69 -0.10 -13.40 -1.10
CA ASP A 69 -1.09 -13.93 -2.08
C ASP A 69 -0.46 -14.41 -3.39
N THR A 70 0.72 -13.90 -3.76
CA THR A 70 1.45 -14.29 -4.97
C THR A 70 2.50 -15.38 -4.68
N GLY A 71 2.51 -15.93 -3.46
CA GLY A 71 3.50 -16.91 -3.01
C GLY A 71 4.91 -16.34 -2.83
N LYS A 72 5.04 -15.02 -2.65
CA LYS A 72 6.32 -14.33 -2.42
C LYS A 72 6.39 -13.84 -0.97
N SER A 73 7.59 -13.81 -0.40
CA SER A 73 7.77 -13.25 0.95
C SER A 73 7.60 -11.73 0.94
N GLY A 74 7.08 -11.16 2.04
CA GLY A 74 6.90 -9.70 2.16
C GLY A 74 8.20 -8.88 2.06
N TRP A 75 9.36 -9.53 2.24
CA TRP A 75 10.69 -8.94 2.08
C TRP A 75 11.00 -8.48 0.65
N TRP A 76 10.28 -8.99 -0.34
CA TRP A 76 10.33 -8.48 -1.71
C TRP A 76 9.80 -7.04 -1.83
N GLN A 77 9.28 -6.41 -0.78
CA GLN A 77 9.05 -4.96 -0.80
C GLN A 77 10.36 -4.15 -0.78
N LEU A 78 11.46 -4.70 -0.27
CA LEU A 78 12.74 -3.97 -0.16
C LEU A 78 13.39 -3.65 -1.50
N ILE A 79 13.08 -4.40 -2.56
CA ILE A 79 13.52 -4.04 -3.92
C ILE A 79 12.87 -2.74 -4.41
N ALA A 80 11.81 -2.22 -3.78
CA ALA A 80 11.36 -0.85 -4.07
C ALA A 80 12.48 0.18 -3.86
N LEU A 81 13.40 -0.09 -2.92
CA LEU A 81 14.44 0.84 -2.49
C LEU A 81 15.55 1.03 -3.53
N THR A 82 15.71 0.10 -4.48
CA THR A 82 16.62 0.24 -5.64
C THR A 82 16.04 1.08 -6.77
N GLY A 83 14.82 1.62 -6.62
CA GLY A 83 14.12 2.43 -7.62
C GLY A 83 13.51 1.61 -8.76
N ILE A 84 14.27 0.68 -9.34
CA ILE A 84 13.80 -0.21 -10.41
C ILE A 84 12.77 -1.22 -9.88
N GLY A 85 12.95 -1.71 -8.65
CA GLY A 85 12.04 -2.71 -8.10
C GLY A 85 10.64 -2.17 -7.77
N TYR A 86 10.42 -0.86 -7.83
CA TYR A 86 9.08 -0.29 -7.77
C TYR A 86 8.20 -0.78 -8.93
N PHE A 87 8.75 -0.83 -10.15
CA PHE A 87 8.04 -1.37 -11.32
C PHE A 87 7.78 -2.87 -11.20
N VAL A 88 8.71 -3.62 -10.62
CA VAL A 88 8.55 -5.06 -10.36
C VAL A 88 7.45 -5.31 -9.32
N LEU A 89 7.38 -4.49 -8.28
CA LEU A 89 6.32 -4.56 -7.27
C LEU A 89 4.96 -4.19 -7.83
N LEU A 90 4.87 -3.15 -8.68
CA LEU A 90 3.64 -2.84 -9.41
C LEU A 90 3.18 -4.02 -10.27
N PHE A 91 4.11 -4.69 -10.95
CA PHE A 91 3.80 -5.89 -11.71
C PHE A 91 3.26 -7.01 -10.81
N PHE A 92 3.94 -7.33 -9.70
CA PHE A 92 3.45 -8.34 -8.75
C PHE A 92 2.11 -7.98 -8.10
N TRP A 93 1.89 -6.70 -7.78
CA TRP A 93 0.60 -6.21 -7.29
C TRP A 93 -0.50 -6.21 -8.36
N SER A 94 -0.14 -6.22 -9.64
CA SER A 94 -1.08 -6.39 -10.75
C SER A 94 -1.38 -7.86 -11.07
N GLN A 95 -0.55 -8.81 -10.65
CA GLN A 95 -0.73 -10.22 -10.97
C GLN A 95 -1.97 -10.84 -10.29
N GLU A 96 -2.46 -11.91 -10.90
CA GLU A 96 -3.42 -12.83 -10.30
C GLU A 96 -2.78 -13.59 -9.14
N GLY A 97 -3.21 -13.31 -7.90
CA GLY A 97 -2.93 -14.20 -6.78
C GLY A 97 -3.57 -15.56 -7.09
N LYS A 98 -2.81 -16.64 -6.88
CA LYS A 98 -3.25 -18.02 -7.16
C LYS A 98 -4.33 -18.47 -6.19
#